data_AF-A0A1F6LI16-F1
#
_entry.id   AF-A0A1F6LI16-F1
#
_cell.length_a   1.000
_cell.length_b   1.000
_cell.length_c   1.000
_cell.angle_alpha   90.00
_cell.angle_beta   90.00
_cell.angle_gamma   90.00
#
_symmetry.space_group_name_H-M   'P 1'
#
loop_
_entity.id
_entity.type
_entity.pdbx_description
1 polymer ?
#
loop_
_entity_poly.entity_id
_entity_poly.type
_entity_poly.pdbx_seq_one_letter_code
_entity_poly.pdbx_strand_id
1 'polypeptide(L)' 'MKRQFKFPKKFRIVPRDAFPLPEDIWIPDDGVKITLNLSRYSVDFFKRAARRHKIKYQRAIRDVLDRYADLNKKIA' A
#
# COMPACT_ATOMS: atom_id res chain seq x y z
N MET A 1 41.36 20.07 -10.62
CA MET A 1 40.56 21.00 -9.80
C MET A 1 39.76 20.19 -8.77
N LYS A 2 40.22 20.10 -7.51
CA LYS A 2 39.61 19.23 -6.49
C LYS A 2 38.37 19.93 -5.90
N ARG A 3 37.17 19.47 -6.25
CA ARG A 3 35.92 19.96 -5.64
C ARG A 3 35.87 19.49 -4.19
N GLN A 4 36.06 20.43 -3.27
CA GLN A 4 35.97 20.19 -1.84
C GLN A 4 34.49 20.25 -1.44
N PHE A 5 33.88 19.09 -1.21
CA PHE A 5 32.51 19.01 -0.71
C PHE A 5 32.50 19.49 0.74
N LYS A 6 32.05 20.73 0.98
CA LYS A 6 31.89 21.27 2.33
C LYS A 6 30.57 20.75 2.92
N PHE A 7 30.66 19.86 3.90
CA PHE A 7 29.50 19.46 4.70
C PHE A 7 29.05 20.63 5.61
N PRO A 8 27.73 20.90 5.75
CA PRO A 8 27.23 21.92 6.65
C PRO A 8 27.52 21.55 8.12
N LYS A 9 28.05 22.52 8.89
CA LYS A 9 28.56 22.38 10.27
C LYS A 9 27.49 22.23 11.38
N LYS A 10 26.31 21.66 11.10
CA LYS A 10 25.30 21.44 12.14
C LYS A 10 24.71 20.03 12.04
N PHE A 11 25.21 19.15 12.91
CA PHE A 11 24.59 17.88 13.23
C PHE A 11 23.70 18.08 14.45
N ARG A 12 22.43 17.66 14.36
CA ARG A 12 21.57 17.54 15.53
C ARG A 12 21.76 16.12 16.07
N ILE A 13 22.25 16.00 17.29
CA ILE A 13 22.37 14.71 17.97
C ILE A 13 20.94 14.23 18.21
N VAL A 14 20.52 13.19 17.51
CA VAL A 14 19.25 12.51 17.76
C VAL A 14 19.54 11.47 18.86
N PRO A 15 18.90 11.57 20.05
CA PRO A 15 19.03 10.56 21.08
C PRO A 15 18.67 9.18 20.51
N ARG A 16 19.33 8.12 20.97
CA ARG A 16 19.03 6.75 20.53
C ARG A 16 17.57 6.37 20.80
N ASP A 17 16.96 7.00 21.79
CA ASP A 17 15.58 6.79 22.24
C ASP A 17 14.55 7.59 21.43
N ALA A 18 14.99 8.41 20.47
CA ALA A 18 14.09 9.22 19.63
C ALA A 18 13.67 8.52 18.33
N PHE A 19 14.12 7.28 18.11
CA PHE A 19 13.62 6.44 17.03
C PHE A 19 12.50 5.55 17.57
N PRO A 20 11.29 5.57 16.96
CA PRO A 20 10.25 4.61 17.31
C PRO A 20 10.80 3.19 17.14
N LEU A 21 10.43 2.29 18.03
CA LEU A 21 10.83 0.89 17.90
C LEU A 21 10.22 0.34 16.59
N PRO A 22 10.84 -0.66 15.94
CA PRO A 22 10.30 -1.25 14.70
C PRO A 22 8.81 -1.61 14.79
N GLU A 23 8.35 -1.98 15.99
CA GLU A 23 6.97 -2.30 16.32
C GLU A 23 6.05 -1.07 16.33
N ASP A 24 6.56 0.10 16.73
CA ASP A 24 5.84 1.38 16.74
C ASP A 24 5.70 2.02 15.35
N ILE A 25 6.45 1.52 14.37
CA ILE A 25 6.40 1.93 12.96
C ILE A 25 5.31 1.15 12.20
N TRP A 26 4.81 0.05 12.78
CA TRP A 26 3.84 -0.81 12.12
C TRP A 26 2.40 -0.37 12.39
N ILE A 27 1.81 0.30 11.42
CA ILE A 27 0.35 0.50 11.38
C ILE A 27 -0.25 -0.79 10.81
N PRO A 28 -1.03 -1.57 11.59
CA PRO A 28 -1.63 -2.79 11.07
C PRO A 28 -2.63 -2.45 9.96
N ASP A 29 -2.49 -3.13 8.82
CA ASP A 29 -3.51 -3.17 7.77
C ASP A 29 -4.75 -3.86 8.35
N ASP A 30 -5.90 -3.18 8.32
CA ASP A 30 -7.21 -3.68 8.75
C ASP A 30 -7.81 -4.68 7.74
N GLY A 31 -7.07 -4.99 6.67
CA GLY A 31 -7.42 -5.99 5.67
C GLY A 31 -7.56 -7.41 6.22
N VAL A 32 -8.77 -7.98 6.11
CA VAL A 32 -9.02 -9.40 6.37
C VAL A 32 -8.55 -10.24 5.18
N LYS A 33 -7.60 -11.15 5.42
CA LYS A 33 -7.11 -12.07 4.40
C LYS A 33 -8.10 -13.23 4.22
N ILE A 34 -8.66 -13.34 3.02
CA ILE A 34 -9.54 -14.45 2.62
C ILE A 34 -9.00 -15.17 1.37
N THR A 35 -9.43 -16.42 1.18
CA THR A 35 -9.23 -17.14 -0.08
C THR A 35 -10.56 -17.19 -0.82
N LEU A 36 -10.59 -16.70 -2.06
CA LEU A 36 -11.78 -16.65 -2.90
C LEU A 36 -11.50 -17.31 -4.25
N ASN A 37 -12.37 -18.20 -4.69
CA ASN A 37 -12.32 -18.75 -6.04
C ASN A 37 -13.00 -17.78 -7.02
N LEU A 38 -12.22 -17.29 -7.99
CA LEU A 38 -12.71 -16.44 -9.07
C LEU A 38 -12.66 -17.19 -10.40
N SER A 39 -13.57 -16.85 -11.31
CA SER A 39 -13.53 -17.39 -12.67
C SER A 39 -12.28 -16.90 -13.41
N ARG A 40 -11.76 -17.72 -14.33
CA ARG A 40 -10.62 -17.36 -15.18
C ARG A 40 -10.90 -16.09 -15.98
N TYR A 41 -12.12 -15.96 -16.49
CA TYR A 41 -12.59 -14.78 -17.22
C TYR A 41 -12.46 -13.50 -16.39
N SER A 42 -12.94 -13.51 -15.14
CA SER A 42 -12.87 -12.34 -14.26
C SER A 42 -11.42 -11.96 -13.97
N VAL A 43 -10.56 -12.93 -13.69
CA VAL A 43 -9.13 -12.68 -13.43
C VAL A 43 -8.45 -12.05 -14.65
N ASP A 44 -8.72 -12.54 -15.86
CA ASP A 44 -8.13 -12.01 -17.09
C ASP A 44 -8.65 -10.61 -17.45
N PHE A 45 -9.92 -10.32 -17.14
CA PHE A 45 -10.45 -8.96 -17.21
C PHE A 45 -9.66 -8.00 -16.30
N PHE A 46 -9.51 -8.34 -15.02
CA PHE A 46 -8.79 -7.48 -14.07
C PHE A 46 -7.30 -7.35 -14.39
N LYS A 47 -6.63 -8.40 -14.89
CA LYS A 47 -5.24 -8.31 -15.37
C LYS A 47 -5.09 -7.28 -16.49
N ARG A 48 -6.00 -7.27 -17.47
CA ARG A 48 -5.97 -6.30 -18.57
C ARG A 48 -6.26 -4.88 -18.08
N ALA A 49 -7.26 -4.71 -17.23
CA ALA A 49 -7.57 -3.41 -16.62
C ALA A 49 -6.39 -2.86 -15.81
N ALA A 50 -5.81 -3.69 -14.95
CA ALA A 50 -4.70 -3.31 -14.08
C ALA A 50 -3.45 -2.87 -14.85
N ARG A 51 -3.13 -3.53 -15.98
CA ARG A 51 -2.05 -3.11 -16.89
C ARG A 51 -2.29 -1.72 -17.48
N ARG A 52 -3.52 -1.41 -17.90
CA ARG A 52 -3.87 -0.08 -18.45
C ARG A 52 -3.68 1.03 -17.41
N HIS A 53 -4.04 0.76 -16.16
CA HIS A 53 -3.96 1.73 -15.06
C HIS A 53 -2.66 1.66 -14.25
N LYS A 54 -1.70 0.80 -14.63
CA LYS A 54 -0.43 0.56 -13.92
C LYS A 54 -0.59 0.23 -12.42
N ILE A 55 -1.61 -0.55 -12.10
CA ILE A 55 -1.89 -1.05 -10.73
C ILE A 55 -1.75 -2.57 -10.67
N LYS A 56 -1.70 -3.14 -9.46
CA LYS A 56 -1.78 -4.59 -9.26
C LYS A 56 -3.24 -5.05 -9.47
N TYR A 57 -3.45 -6.18 -10.14
CA TYR A 57 -4.81 -6.68 -10.40
C TYR A 57 -5.56 -7.03 -9.11
N GLN A 58 -4.86 -7.44 -8.05
CA GLN A 58 -5.48 -7.67 -6.73
C GLN A 58 -6.04 -6.37 -6.13
N ARG A 59 -5.40 -5.22 -6.39
CA ARG A 59 -5.94 -3.92 -5.97
C ARG A 59 -7.22 -3.59 -6.74
N ALA A 60 -7.22 -3.80 -8.06
CA ALA A 60 -8.41 -3.58 -8.88
C ALA A 60 -9.61 -4.43 -8.42
N ILE A 61 -9.37 -5.68 -8.01
CA ILE A 61 -10.43 -6.55 -7.46
C ILE A 61 -10.94 -6.00 -6.12
N ARG A 62 -10.04 -5.65 -5.19
CA ARG A 62 -10.43 -5.05 -3.90
C ARG A 62 -11.25 -3.78 -4.07
N ASP A 63 -10.78 -2.85 -4.89
CA ASP A 63 -11.47 -1.58 -5.17
C ASP A 63 -12.88 -1.76 -5.75
N VAL A 64 -13.17 -2.89 -6.40
CA VAL A 64 -14.52 -3.23 -6.88
C VAL A 64 -15.38 -3.81 -5.76
N LEU A 65 -14.81 -4.71 -4.95
CA LEU A 65 -15.51 -5.29 -3.80
C LEU A 65 -15.88 -4.23 -2.77
N ASP A 66 -14.95 -3.31 -2.47
CA ASP A 66 -15.18 -2.21 -1.53
C ASP A 66 -16.31 -1.29 -2.02
N ARG A 67 -16.27 -0.89 -3.31
CA ARG A 67 -17.36 -0.10 -3.91
C ARG A 67 -18.69 -0.83 -3.91
N TYR A 68 -18.69 -2.13 -4.19
CA TYR A 68 -19.92 -2.92 -4.16
C TYR A 68 -20.51 -2.98 -2.74
N ALA A 69 -19.68 -3.16 -1.72
CA ALA A 69 -20.11 -3.12 -0.32
C ALA A 69 -20.63 -1.73 0.06
N ASP A 70 -19.94 -0.66 -0.33
CA ASP A 70 -20.34 0.74 -0.10
C ASP A 70 -21.72 1.07 -0.67
N LEU A 71 -22.01 0.62 -1.89
CA LEU A 71 -23.31 0.82 -2.53
C LEU A 71 -24.44 0.07 -1.80
N ASN A 72 -24.12 -1.07 -1.17
CA ASN A 72 -25.08 -1.96 -0.53
C ASN A 72 -25.08 -1.85 1.00
N LYS A 73 -24.52 -0.78 1.59
CA LYS A 73 -24.50 -0.53 3.05
C LYS A 73 -25.89 -0.56 3.71
N LYS A 74 -26.97 -0.46 2.94
CA LYS A 74 -28.36 -0.56 3.42
C LYS A 74 -28.79 -1.98 3.84
N ILE A 75 -27.96 -3.00 3.58
CA ILE A 75 -28.24 -4.40 3.91
C ILE A 75 -27.70 -4.78 5.31
N ALA A 76 -27.03 -3.86 6.01
CA ALA A 76 -26.51 -4.03 7.36
C ALA A 76 -27.25 -3.15 8.37
#